data_AF-S0G0V9-F1
#
_entry.id   AF-S0G0V9-F1
#
_cell.length_a   1.000
_cell.length_b   1.000
_cell.length_c   1.000
_cell.angle_alpha   90.00
_cell.angle_beta   90.00
_cell.angle_gamma   90.00
#
_symmetry.space_group_name_H-M   'P 1'
#
loop_
_entity.id
_entity.type
_entity.pdbx_description
1 polymer ?
#
loop_
_entity_poly.entity_id
_entity_poly.type
_entity_poly.pdbx_seq_one_letter_code
_entity_poly.pdbx_strand_id
1 'polypeptide(L)'
;MSDRFKFDRMELAGSLGDLGALLPIAIAMVLFNGLSPVGLFLSIGLFYILSGSYFGMTVPVQPMKVIGAYAIATAMTAEQILASGFLMGVFLLIVGMTGTIDVIRKFTPKSVVRGVQLSTGALLISGGVKFIMGTSKYQALQAAVEPHLTIQALAGIPISVIIGIIGAIATLLLLDNRKFPAGLMVVIGGLFAGLAILFGNSIVQVFNLIPMSILGVLLIFAGAQLTLAMMDLDRRKDLFVATLILGITLASNLAAGFIAGMVVAHMLRWDKLSV
;
A
#
# COMPACT_ATOMS: atom_id res chain seq x y z
N MET A 1 -9.70 -13.88 -35.05
CA MET A 1 -9.28 -13.84 -33.63
C MET A 1 -9.59 -12.44 -33.13
N SER A 2 -10.57 -12.31 -32.25
CA SER A 2 -11.15 -11.06 -31.75
C SER A 2 -10.10 -10.09 -31.17
N ASP A 3 -10.27 -8.79 -31.41
CA ASP A 3 -9.49 -7.63 -30.94
C ASP A 3 -9.35 -7.51 -29.40
N ARG A 4 -8.84 -8.54 -28.72
CA ARG A 4 -8.75 -8.60 -27.25
C ARG A 4 -7.44 -8.03 -26.69
N PHE A 5 -6.38 -7.99 -27.49
CA PHE A 5 -5.09 -7.40 -27.11
C PHE A 5 -4.66 -6.39 -28.17
N LYS A 6 -4.64 -5.11 -27.80
CA LYS A 6 -4.10 -4.03 -28.64
C LYS A 6 -2.81 -3.55 -28.00
N PHE A 7 -1.69 -3.69 -28.70
CA PHE A 7 -0.40 -3.20 -28.22
C PHE A 7 -0.19 -1.75 -28.68
N ASP A 8 -0.97 -0.84 -28.12
CA ASP A 8 -0.86 0.59 -28.40
C ASP A 8 -0.17 1.34 -27.26
N ARG A 9 0.31 2.56 -27.52
CA ARG A 9 0.93 3.44 -26.53
C ARG A 9 0.05 3.66 -25.31
N MET A 10 -1.27 3.64 -25.49
CA MET A 10 -2.24 3.80 -24.41
C MET A 10 -2.27 2.59 -23.48
N GLU A 11 -2.15 1.38 -24.02
CA GLU A 11 -2.09 0.11 -23.26
C GLU A 11 -0.75 -0.03 -22.54
N LEU A 12 0.34 0.40 -23.21
CA LEU A 12 1.65 0.49 -22.58
C LEU A 12 1.63 1.52 -21.45
N ALA A 13 1.05 2.72 -21.63
CA ALA A 13 0.91 3.70 -20.55
C ALA A 13 0.01 3.20 -19.40
N GLY A 14 -1.10 2.53 -19.72
CA GLY A 14 -2.05 1.98 -18.76
C GLY A 14 -1.47 0.89 -17.87
N SER A 15 -0.64 0.00 -18.44
CA SER A 15 0.02 -1.10 -17.71
C SER A 15 0.91 -0.63 -16.55
N LEU A 16 1.31 0.64 -16.57
CA LEU A 16 2.30 1.24 -15.68
C LEU A 16 1.66 2.09 -14.59
N GLY A 17 0.35 2.38 -14.71
CA GLY A 17 -0.36 3.27 -13.81
C GLY A 17 -0.36 2.79 -12.35
N ASP A 18 -0.34 1.48 -12.13
CA ASP A 18 -0.38 0.93 -10.77
C ASP A 18 1.01 0.84 -10.10
N LEU A 19 2.10 0.87 -10.87
CA LEU A 19 3.46 0.79 -10.34
C LEU A 19 3.79 1.91 -9.36
N GLY A 20 3.21 3.10 -9.56
CA GLY A 20 3.41 4.25 -8.67
C GLY A 20 2.97 4.00 -7.22
N ALA A 21 2.06 3.07 -6.99
CA ALA A 21 1.62 2.68 -5.66
C ALA A 21 2.12 1.28 -5.26
N LEU A 22 2.30 0.38 -6.22
CA LEU A 22 2.78 -0.97 -5.96
C LEU A 22 4.26 -0.98 -5.54
N LEU A 23 5.13 -0.23 -6.23
CA LEU A 23 6.57 -0.24 -5.95
C LEU A 23 6.91 0.23 -4.53
N PRO A 24 6.38 1.36 -4.02
CA PRO A 24 6.59 1.76 -2.63
C PRO A 24 6.25 0.67 -1.61
N ILE A 25 5.08 0.03 -1.77
CA ILE A 25 4.59 -1.00 -0.86
C ILE A 25 5.47 -2.26 -0.98
N ALA A 26 5.82 -2.67 -2.21
CA ALA A 26 6.65 -3.84 -2.45
C ALA A 26 8.06 -3.68 -1.86
N ILE A 27 8.72 -2.55 -2.12
CA ILE A 27 10.05 -2.25 -1.57
C ILE A 27 10.00 -2.20 -0.05
N ALA A 28 8.98 -1.55 0.53
CA ALA A 28 8.80 -1.51 1.98
C ALA A 28 8.60 -2.92 2.58
N MET A 29 7.83 -3.80 1.95
CA MET A 29 7.66 -5.17 2.44
C MET A 29 8.93 -6.02 2.32
N VAL A 30 9.73 -5.81 1.28
CA VAL A 30 11.04 -6.48 1.13
C VAL A 30 11.99 -6.05 2.25
N LEU A 31 12.09 -4.75 2.51
CA LEU A 31 13.03 -4.20 3.47
C LEU A 31 12.59 -4.41 4.94
N PHE A 32 11.31 -4.23 5.24
CA PHE A 32 10.83 -4.25 6.64
C PHE A 32 10.25 -5.58 7.08
N ASN A 33 9.52 -6.25 6.19
CA ASN A 33 8.90 -7.52 6.51
C ASN A 33 9.81 -8.71 6.11
N GLY A 34 10.90 -8.47 5.39
CA GLY A 34 11.86 -9.48 4.99
C GLY A 34 11.39 -10.38 3.86
N LEU A 35 10.43 -9.92 3.03
CA LEU A 35 9.97 -10.69 1.87
C LEU A 35 11.09 -10.86 0.84
N SER A 36 11.18 -12.05 0.24
CA SER A 36 12.10 -12.28 -0.88
C SER A 36 11.71 -11.37 -2.07
N PRO A 37 12.61 -10.52 -2.58
CA PRO A 37 12.31 -9.65 -3.71
C PRO A 37 11.94 -10.46 -4.96
N VAL A 38 12.71 -11.52 -5.23
CA VAL A 38 12.50 -12.41 -6.37
C VAL A 38 11.11 -13.05 -6.30
N GLY A 39 10.77 -13.66 -5.15
CA GLY A 39 9.46 -14.29 -4.97
C GLY A 39 8.30 -13.30 -5.08
N LEU A 40 8.45 -12.11 -4.49
CA LEU A 40 7.43 -11.06 -4.53
C LEU A 40 7.18 -10.56 -5.96
N PHE A 41 8.23 -10.11 -6.66
CA PHE A 41 8.10 -9.54 -8.02
C PHE A 41 7.72 -10.61 -9.06
N LEU A 42 8.24 -11.84 -8.93
CA LEU A 42 7.84 -12.95 -9.79
C LEU A 42 6.35 -13.28 -9.62
N SER A 43 5.87 -13.34 -8.38
CA SER A 43 4.46 -13.64 -8.10
C SER A 43 3.53 -12.56 -8.62
N ILE A 44 3.88 -11.28 -8.43
CA ILE A 44 3.12 -10.14 -8.96
C ILE A 44 3.11 -10.17 -10.49
N GLY A 45 4.26 -10.39 -11.13
CA GLY A 45 4.39 -10.43 -12.58
C GLY A 45 3.56 -11.58 -13.19
N LEU A 46 3.67 -12.78 -12.61
CA LEU A 46 2.88 -13.93 -13.05
C LEU A 46 1.38 -13.69 -12.85
N PHE A 47 0.97 -13.13 -11.70
CA PHE A 47 -0.42 -12.78 -11.43
C PHE A 47 -0.96 -11.78 -12.47
N TYR A 48 -0.21 -10.72 -12.80
CA TYR A 48 -0.64 -9.74 -13.81
C TYR A 48 -0.76 -10.33 -15.22
N ILE A 49 0.16 -11.21 -15.62
CA ILE A 49 0.08 -11.93 -16.91
C ILE A 49 -1.16 -12.82 -16.95
N LEU A 50 -1.37 -13.64 -15.90
CA LEU A 50 -2.52 -14.54 -15.82
C LEU A 50 -3.85 -13.77 -15.75
N SER A 51 -3.93 -12.74 -14.91
CA SER A 51 -5.13 -11.94 -14.77
C SER A 51 -5.42 -11.14 -16.03
N GLY A 52 -4.41 -10.55 -16.66
CA GLY A 52 -4.56 -9.79 -17.90
C GLY A 52 -4.99 -10.68 -19.07
N SER A 53 -4.45 -11.89 -19.16
CA SER A 53 -4.83 -12.85 -20.21
C SER A 53 -6.24 -13.41 -20.02
N TYR A 54 -6.67 -13.64 -18.79
CA TYR A 54 -8.00 -14.18 -18.48
C TYR A 54 -9.11 -13.11 -18.53
N PHE A 55 -8.92 -11.98 -17.84
CA PHE A 55 -9.94 -10.93 -17.73
C PHE A 55 -9.92 -9.91 -18.87
N GLY A 56 -8.84 -9.85 -19.66
CA GLY A 56 -8.69 -8.87 -20.75
C GLY A 56 -8.53 -7.42 -20.28
N MET A 57 -8.30 -7.20 -18.98
CA MET A 57 -8.03 -5.91 -18.35
C MET A 57 -7.08 -6.12 -17.17
N THR A 58 -6.35 -5.08 -16.77
CA THR A 58 -5.58 -5.10 -15.51
C THR A 58 -6.55 -5.16 -14.33
N VAL A 59 -6.36 -6.11 -13.42
CA VAL A 59 -7.20 -6.21 -12.23
C VAL A 59 -6.83 -5.08 -11.27
N PRO A 60 -7.80 -4.27 -10.79
CA PRO A 60 -7.49 -3.21 -9.85
C PRO A 60 -7.01 -3.79 -8.51
N VAL A 61 -5.75 -3.55 -8.14
CA VAL A 61 -5.15 -4.02 -6.89
C VAL A 61 -5.47 -3.14 -5.67
N GLN A 62 -6.49 -2.30 -5.75
CA GLN A 62 -6.83 -1.35 -4.70
C GLN A 62 -7.12 -1.98 -3.32
N PRO A 63 -7.74 -3.18 -3.22
CA PRO A 63 -7.84 -3.90 -1.96
C PRO A 63 -6.49 -4.40 -1.43
N MET A 64 -5.54 -4.71 -2.31
CA MET A 64 -4.23 -5.26 -1.92
C MET A 64 -3.34 -4.20 -1.25
N LYS A 65 -3.50 -2.91 -1.62
CA LYS A 65 -2.76 -1.79 -1.00
C LYS A 65 -3.01 -1.71 0.50
N VAL A 66 -4.24 -1.97 0.93
CA VAL A 66 -4.68 -1.99 2.34
C VAL A 66 -3.97 -3.09 3.13
N ILE A 67 -3.83 -4.29 2.54
CA ILE A 67 -3.21 -5.44 3.22
C ILE A 67 -1.70 -5.22 3.36
N GLY A 68 -1.03 -4.81 2.28
CA GLY A 68 0.40 -4.49 2.32
C GLY A 68 0.69 -3.32 3.27
N ALA A 69 -0.14 -2.28 3.24
CA ALA A 69 -0.10 -1.15 4.17
C ALA A 69 -0.16 -1.60 5.63
N TYR A 70 -1.12 -2.45 5.97
CA TYR A 70 -1.29 -2.97 7.31
C TYR A 70 -0.12 -3.85 7.74
N ALA A 71 0.39 -4.72 6.86
CA ALA A 71 1.53 -5.59 7.13
C ALA A 71 2.81 -4.79 7.43
N ILE A 72 3.05 -3.71 6.68
CA ILE A 72 4.17 -2.78 6.93
C ILE A 72 3.96 -2.07 8.26
N ALA A 73 2.79 -1.48 8.49
CA ALA A 73 2.51 -0.67 9.68
C ALA A 73 2.58 -1.47 10.99
N THR A 74 2.20 -2.75 10.94
CA THR A 74 2.25 -3.66 12.09
C THR A 74 3.53 -4.49 12.18
N ALA A 75 4.48 -4.29 11.24
CA ALA A 75 5.75 -5.00 11.18
C ALA A 75 5.59 -6.53 11.25
N MET A 76 4.64 -7.08 10.48
CA MET A 76 4.42 -8.53 10.41
C MET A 76 5.64 -9.25 9.83
N THR A 77 5.91 -10.47 10.28
CA THR A 77 7.01 -11.27 9.73
C THR A 77 6.68 -11.77 8.31
N ALA A 78 7.70 -12.04 7.49
CA ALA A 78 7.53 -12.62 6.15
C ALA A 78 6.69 -13.91 6.18
N GLU A 79 6.93 -14.78 7.15
CA GLU A 79 6.19 -16.04 7.33
C GLU A 79 4.71 -15.80 7.59
N GLN A 80 4.37 -14.83 8.45
CA GLN A 80 2.99 -14.45 8.71
C GLN A 80 2.32 -13.86 7.46
N ILE A 81 3.03 -13.06 6.67
CA ILE A 81 2.50 -12.50 5.43
C ILE A 81 2.26 -13.61 4.40
N LEU A 82 3.19 -14.53 4.22
CA LEU A 82 3.06 -15.65 3.28
C LEU A 82 1.94 -16.60 3.68
N ALA A 83 1.87 -16.97 4.97
CA ALA A 83 0.79 -17.80 5.50
C ALA A 83 -0.57 -17.13 5.35
N SER A 84 -0.67 -15.84 5.70
CA SER A 84 -1.91 -15.06 5.52
C SER A 84 -2.29 -14.93 4.05
N GLY A 85 -1.30 -14.74 3.17
CA GLY A 85 -1.51 -14.66 1.72
C GLY A 85 -2.03 -15.96 1.13
N PHE A 86 -1.47 -17.10 1.53
CA PHE A 86 -1.94 -18.42 1.12
C PHE A 86 -3.36 -18.70 1.62
N LEU A 87 -3.61 -18.48 2.92
CA LEU A 87 -4.95 -18.66 3.52
C LEU A 87 -5.98 -17.74 2.86
N MET A 88 -5.63 -16.48 2.62
CA MET A 88 -6.50 -15.53 1.93
C MET A 88 -6.77 -15.99 0.48
N GLY A 89 -5.76 -16.49 -0.22
CA GLY A 89 -5.91 -17.03 -1.57
C GLY A 89 -6.89 -18.20 -1.62
N VAL A 90 -6.73 -19.17 -0.71
CA VAL A 90 -7.67 -20.32 -0.59
C VAL A 90 -9.07 -19.85 -0.22
N PHE A 91 -9.18 -18.94 0.75
CA PHE A 91 -10.47 -18.40 1.18
C PHE A 91 -11.20 -17.67 0.05
N LEU A 92 -10.50 -16.78 -0.67
CA LEU A 92 -11.07 -16.06 -1.80
C LEU A 92 -11.40 -16.98 -2.98
N LEU A 93 -10.62 -18.05 -3.19
CA LEU A 93 -10.92 -19.06 -4.20
C LEU A 93 -12.25 -19.75 -3.88
N ILE A 94 -12.46 -20.19 -2.64
CA ILE A 94 -13.70 -20.82 -2.20
C ILE A 94 -14.87 -19.85 -2.36
N VAL A 95 -14.75 -18.63 -1.81
CA VAL A 95 -15.80 -17.61 -1.85
C VAL A 95 -16.13 -17.17 -3.28
N GLY A 96 -15.13 -17.14 -4.17
CA GLY A 96 -15.29 -16.85 -5.58
C GLY A 96 -15.99 -17.99 -6.33
N MET A 97 -15.60 -19.25 -6.09
CA MET A 97 -16.21 -20.43 -6.71
C MET A 97 -17.67 -20.63 -6.27
N THR A 98 -18.02 -20.29 -5.03
CA THR A 98 -19.39 -20.42 -4.51
C THR A 98 -20.30 -19.24 -4.87
N GLY A 99 -19.77 -18.16 -5.46
CA GLY A 99 -20.52 -16.92 -5.71
C GLY A 99 -20.89 -16.13 -4.44
N THR A 100 -20.38 -16.54 -3.27
CA THR A 100 -20.66 -15.86 -1.99
C THR A 100 -20.10 -14.43 -1.97
N ILE A 101 -19.13 -14.13 -2.82
CA ILE A 101 -18.57 -12.78 -2.98
C ILE A 101 -19.62 -11.70 -3.24
N ASP A 102 -20.68 -12.03 -4.00
CA ASP A 102 -21.75 -11.08 -4.31
C ASP A 102 -22.61 -10.75 -3.09
N VAL A 103 -22.79 -11.71 -2.18
CA VAL A 103 -23.49 -11.52 -0.91
C VAL A 103 -22.67 -10.62 0.00
N ILE A 104 -21.37 -10.90 0.14
CA ILE A 104 -20.45 -10.09 0.96
C ILE A 104 -20.43 -8.65 0.44
N ARG A 105 -20.29 -8.46 -0.88
CA ARG A 105 -20.29 -7.14 -1.51
C ARG A 105 -21.57 -6.36 -1.25
N LYS A 106 -22.74 -7.01 -1.30
CA LYS A 106 -24.03 -6.36 -1.00
C LYS A 106 -24.19 -6.01 0.47
N PHE A 107 -23.62 -6.83 1.34
CA PHE A 107 -23.72 -6.65 2.79
C PHE A 107 -22.73 -5.59 3.31
N THR A 108 -21.55 -5.41 2.70
CA THR A 108 -20.57 -4.41 3.16
C THR A 108 -20.93 -2.99 2.69
N PRO A 109 -21.28 -2.05 3.60
CA PRO A 109 -21.59 -0.68 3.22
C PRO A 109 -20.35 0.09 2.74
N LYS A 110 -20.55 1.07 1.85
CA LYS A 110 -19.47 1.94 1.34
C LYS A 110 -18.69 2.62 2.47
N SER A 111 -19.38 3.06 3.54
CA SER A 111 -18.76 3.68 4.72
C SER A 111 -17.75 2.79 5.42
N VAL A 112 -17.99 1.47 5.47
CA VAL A 112 -17.05 0.51 6.06
C VAL A 112 -15.82 0.36 5.18
N VAL A 113 -15.99 0.24 3.86
CA VAL A 113 -14.87 0.17 2.90
C VAL A 113 -13.98 1.41 3.01
N ARG A 114 -14.59 2.60 3.02
CA ARG A 114 -13.84 3.86 3.17
C ARG A 114 -13.22 4.01 4.56
N GLY A 115 -13.87 3.52 5.61
CA GLY A 115 -13.29 3.49 6.95
C GLY A 115 -12.04 2.62 7.06
N VAL A 116 -12.05 1.44 6.43
CA VAL A 116 -10.85 0.58 6.33
C VAL A 116 -9.72 1.27 5.57
N GLN A 117 -10.05 1.95 4.45
CA GLN A 117 -9.08 2.73 3.66
C GLN A 117 -8.50 3.90 4.46
N LEU A 118 -9.34 4.68 5.15
CA LEU A 118 -8.92 5.75 6.04
C LEU A 118 -7.98 5.24 7.14
N SER A 119 -8.34 4.13 7.78
CA SER A 119 -7.56 3.53 8.87
C SER A 119 -6.19 3.07 8.42
N THR A 120 -6.14 2.35 7.30
CA THR A 120 -4.87 1.86 6.75
C THR A 120 -4.02 2.97 6.14
N GLY A 121 -4.64 4.02 5.60
CA GLY A 121 -3.96 5.23 5.16
C GLY A 121 -3.29 5.96 6.32
N ALA A 122 -4.01 6.13 7.44
CA ALA A 122 -3.46 6.71 8.67
C ALA A 122 -2.31 5.88 9.25
N LEU A 123 -2.43 4.55 9.25
CA LEU A 123 -1.36 3.64 9.70
C LEU A 123 -0.09 3.77 8.83
N LEU A 124 -0.23 3.90 7.51
CA LEU A 124 0.90 4.14 6.60
C LEU A 124 1.56 5.50 6.82
N ILE A 125 0.76 6.56 6.96
CA ILE A 125 1.27 7.90 7.25
C ILE A 125 2.05 7.88 8.57
N SER A 126 1.49 7.24 9.61
CA SER A 126 2.19 7.08 10.90
C SER A 126 3.51 6.30 10.75
N GLY A 127 3.52 5.22 9.98
CA GLY A 127 4.73 4.46 9.68
C GLY A 127 5.78 5.29 8.93
N GLY A 128 5.36 6.03 7.92
CA GLY A 128 6.25 6.90 7.14
C GLY A 128 6.83 8.04 7.97
N VAL A 129 6.05 8.66 8.85
CA VAL A 129 6.54 9.67 9.80
C VAL A 129 7.57 9.08 10.76
N LYS A 130 7.34 7.86 11.28
CA LYS A 130 8.32 7.16 12.14
C LYS A 130 9.64 6.90 11.42
N PHE A 131 9.61 6.59 10.13
CA PHE A 131 10.82 6.42 9.33
C PHE A 131 11.59 7.73 9.14
N ILE A 132 10.90 8.84 8.86
CA ILE A 132 11.52 10.16 8.71
C ILE A 132 12.10 10.63 10.06
N MET A 133 11.39 10.39 11.17
CA MET A 133 11.83 10.77 12.51
C MET A 133 12.91 9.84 13.09
N GLY A 134 13.22 8.71 12.45
CA GLY A 134 14.24 7.78 12.95
C GLY A 134 13.79 6.91 14.13
N THR A 135 12.49 6.89 14.47
CA THR A 135 11.95 6.22 15.67
C THR A 135 11.39 4.83 15.39
N SER A 136 11.59 4.30 14.18
CA SER A 136 11.10 2.97 13.82
C SER A 136 11.87 1.87 14.57
N LYS A 137 11.20 0.73 14.83
CA LYS A 137 11.84 -0.45 15.46
C LYS A 137 13.10 -0.90 14.69
N TYR A 138 13.10 -0.78 13.36
CA TYR A 138 14.23 -1.14 12.51
C TYR A 138 15.44 -0.22 12.73
N GLN A 139 15.22 1.09 12.85
CA GLN A 139 16.26 2.09 13.13
C GLN A 139 16.75 2.01 14.59
N ALA A 140 15.84 1.76 15.54
CA ALA A 140 16.17 1.57 16.95
C ALA A 140 17.04 0.33 17.21
N LEU A 141 16.78 -0.77 16.49
CA LEU A 141 17.58 -2.01 16.58
C LEU A 141 19.00 -1.86 16.02
N GLN A 142 19.21 -0.95 15.06
CA GLN A 142 20.52 -0.68 14.46
C GLN A 142 21.25 0.50 15.10
N ALA A 143 20.68 1.12 16.15
CA ALA A 143 21.19 2.30 16.84
C ALA A 143 21.57 3.47 15.89
N ALA A 144 20.95 3.52 14.71
CA ALA A 144 21.28 4.47 13.65
C ALA A 144 20.00 4.98 12.99
N VAL A 145 19.92 6.30 12.81
CA VAL A 145 18.76 6.97 12.19
C VAL A 145 18.63 6.59 10.72
N GLU A 146 19.77 6.48 10.02
CA GLU A 146 19.87 5.99 8.65
C GLU A 146 20.99 4.94 8.62
N PRO A 147 20.67 3.64 8.80
CA PRO A 147 21.68 2.60 9.01
C PRO A 147 22.67 2.41 7.85
N HIS A 148 22.32 2.91 6.66
CA HIS A 148 23.11 2.79 5.44
C HIS A 148 23.81 4.09 5.04
N LEU A 149 23.60 5.20 5.76
CA LEU A 149 24.28 6.47 5.50
C LEU A 149 25.38 6.71 6.54
N THR A 150 26.58 7.05 6.06
CA THR A 150 27.74 7.37 6.92
C THR A 150 27.52 8.65 7.74
N ILE A 151 26.70 9.57 7.24
CA ILE A 151 26.34 10.82 7.91
C ILE A 151 24.96 10.63 8.52
N GLN A 152 24.88 10.65 9.86
CA GLN A 152 23.60 10.46 10.57
C GLN A 152 22.93 11.78 10.99
N ALA A 153 23.70 12.85 11.13
CA ALA A 153 23.20 14.17 11.48
C ALA A 153 24.00 15.28 10.78
N LEU A 154 23.31 16.34 10.40
CA LEU A 154 23.92 17.57 9.89
C LEU A 154 23.45 18.73 10.78
N ALA A 155 24.40 19.42 11.41
CA ALA A 155 24.12 20.58 12.28
C ALA A 155 23.08 20.32 13.40
N GLY A 156 23.11 19.14 14.03
CA GLY A 156 22.20 18.77 15.13
C GLY A 156 20.80 18.32 14.69
N ILE A 157 20.48 18.38 13.40
CA ILE A 157 19.24 17.84 12.83
C ILE A 157 19.53 16.45 12.24
N PRO A 158 18.71 15.43 12.52
CA PRO A 158 18.85 14.12 11.89
C PRO A 158 18.77 14.25 10.37
N ILE A 159 19.72 13.66 9.64
CA ILE A 159 19.76 13.80 8.18
C ILE A 159 18.49 13.26 7.51
N SER A 160 17.82 12.32 8.18
CA SER A 160 16.54 11.75 7.77
C SER A 160 15.44 12.79 7.61
N VAL A 161 15.38 13.77 8.53
CA VAL A 161 14.40 14.85 8.48
C VAL A 161 14.67 15.77 7.29
N ILE A 162 15.95 16.06 7.01
CA ILE A 162 16.35 16.91 5.88
C ILE A 162 16.00 16.22 4.55
N ILE A 163 16.41 14.95 4.38
CA ILE A 163 16.09 14.15 3.20
C ILE A 163 14.57 13.97 3.06
N GLY A 164 13.86 13.73 4.16
CA GLY A 164 12.41 13.59 4.19
C GLY A 164 11.70 14.86 3.74
N ILE A 165 12.12 16.04 4.22
CA ILE A 165 11.54 17.33 3.80
C ILE A 165 11.82 17.59 2.32
N ILE A 166 13.06 17.39 1.85
CA ILE A 166 13.42 17.56 0.43
C ILE A 166 12.62 16.60 -0.44
N GLY A 167 12.53 15.33 -0.04
CA GLY A 167 11.76 14.31 -0.74
C GLY A 167 10.27 14.61 -0.77
N ALA A 168 9.71 15.12 0.33
CA ALA A 168 8.31 15.53 0.41
C ALA A 168 8.03 16.73 -0.50
N ILE A 169 8.89 17.75 -0.49
CA ILE A 169 8.79 18.92 -1.40
C ILE A 169 8.87 18.45 -2.85
N ALA A 170 9.86 17.61 -3.18
CA ALA A 170 10.00 17.05 -4.53
C ALA A 170 8.75 16.26 -4.95
N THR A 171 8.19 15.44 -4.05
CA THR A 171 6.97 14.67 -4.30
C THR A 171 5.77 15.59 -4.54
N LEU A 172 5.61 16.64 -3.74
CA LEU A 172 4.54 17.62 -3.90
C LEU A 172 4.66 18.42 -5.20
N LEU A 173 5.88 18.82 -5.59
CA LEU A 173 6.14 19.52 -6.85
C LEU A 173 5.92 18.63 -8.08
N LEU A 174 6.15 17.33 -7.94
CA LEU A 174 5.94 16.34 -9.01
C LEU A 174 4.48 15.87 -9.09
N LEU A 175 3.67 16.10 -8.07
CA LEU A 175 2.28 15.63 -7.97
C LEU A 175 1.38 16.18 -9.10
N ASP A 176 1.61 17.42 -9.51
CA ASP A 176 0.86 18.10 -10.59
C ASP A 176 1.51 17.94 -11.97
N ASN A 177 2.67 17.28 -12.06
CA ASN A 177 3.41 17.20 -13.31
C ASN A 177 2.89 16.09 -14.23
N ARG A 178 1.99 16.46 -15.14
CA ARG A 178 1.43 15.58 -16.19
C ARG A 178 2.46 14.99 -17.18
N LYS A 179 3.74 15.45 -17.15
CA LYS A 179 4.79 15.03 -18.09
C LYS A 179 5.78 13.97 -17.55
N PHE A 180 5.99 13.92 -16.23
CA PHE A 180 6.71 12.83 -15.55
C PHE A 180 5.83 11.98 -14.58
N PRO A 181 4.62 11.55 -14.97
CA PRO A 181 3.82 10.63 -14.18
C PRO A 181 4.20 9.19 -14.56
N ALA A 182 4.54 8.34 -13.57
CA ALA A 182 4.69 6.88 -13.64
C ALA A 182 5.62 6.24 -14.71
N GLY A 183 5.74 6.76 -15.93
CA GLY A 183 6.59 6.24 -17.02
C GLY A 183 8.09 6.25 -16.72
N LEU A 184 8.56 7.21 -15.91
CA LEU A 184 9.94 7.20 -15.41
C LEU A 184 10.15 6.07 -14.38
N MET A 185 9.13 5.74 -13.59
CA MET A 185 9.10 4.57 -12.69
C MET A 185 9.04 3.24 -13.44
N VAL A 186 8.91 3.25 -14.76
CA VAL A 186 8.78 2.05 -15.58
C VAL A 186 10.08 1.74 -16.27
N VAL A 187 10.78 2.77 -16.74
CA VAL A 187 12.18 2.63 -17.12
C VAL A 187 12.99 2.25 -15.88
N ILE A 188 12.72 2.88 -14.73
CA ILE A 188 13.35 2.53 -13.45
C ILE A 188 12.84 1.18 -12.92
N GLY A 189 11.54 0.88 -12.96
CA GLY A 189 10.93 -0.36 -12.45
C GLY A 189 11.20 -1.59 -13.32
N GLY A 190 11.28 -1.42 -14.64
CA GLY A 190 11.74 -2.45 -15.58
C GLY A 190 13.25 -2.68 -15.48
N LEU A 191 14.03 -1.62 -15.22
CA LEU A 191 15.45 -1.73 -14.89
C LEU A 191 15.65 -2.43 -13.53
N PHE A 192 14.85 -2.12 -12.51
CA PHE A 192 14.89 -2.77 -11.20
C PHE A 192 14.38 -4.20 -11.23
N ALA A 193 13.31 -4.51 -11.97
CA ALA A 193 12.82 -5.88 -12.14
C ALA A 193 13.79 -6.72 -12.98
N GLY A 194 14.39 -6.14 -14.02
CA GLY A 194 15.48 -6.76 -14.78
C GLY A 194 16.71 -7.01 -13.92
N LEU A 195 17.12 -6.03 -13.12
CA LEU A 195 18.19 -6.18 -12.13
C LEU A 195 17.80 -7.19 -11.04
N ALA A 196 16.55 -7.30 -10.59
CA ALA A 196 16.11 -8.29 -9.60
C ALA A 196 16.25 -9.71 -10.12
N ILE A 197 15.88 -9.93 -11.38
CA ILE A 197 15.96 -11.23 -12.04
C ILE A 197 17.43 -11.61 -12.34
N LEU A 198 18.27 -10.63 -12.69
CA LEU A 198 19.70 -10.84 -12.98
C LEU A 198 20.60 -10.90 -11.73
N PHE A 199 20.28 -10.16 -10.66
CA PHE A 199 21.10 -10.01 -9.45
C PHE A 199 20.53 -10.75 -8.22
N GLY A 200 19.36 -11.37 -8.31
CA GLY A 200 18.80 -12.21 -7.24
C GLY A 200 18.71 -11.50 -5.89
N ASN A 201 19.32 -12.08 -4.85
CA ASN A 201 19.34 -11.49 -3.49
C ASN A 201 20.12 -10.17 -3.38
N SER A 202 20.98 -9.84 -4.34
CA SER A 202 21.77 -8.60 -4.30
C SER A 202 20.94 -7.34 -4.57
N ILE A 203 19.69 -7.46 -5.04
CA ILE A 203 18.81 -6.28 -5.17
C ILE A 203 18.46 -5.66 -3.82
N VAL A 204 18.49 -6.43 -2.73
CA VAL A 204 18.30 -5.91 -1.37
C VAL A 204 19.37 -4.86 -1.06
N GLN A 205 20.60 -5.04 -1.54
CA GLN A 205 21.66 -4.04 -1.37
C GLN A 205 21.33 -2.74 -2.11
N VAL A 206 20.70 -2.82 -3.28
CA VAL A 206 20.27 -1.63 -4.03
C VAL A 206 19.09 -0.95 -3.35
N PHE A 207 18.14 -1.71 -2.79
CA PHE A 207 17.04 -1.14 -1.99
C PHE A 207 17.53 -0.52 -0.69
N ASN A 208 18.57 -1.07 -0.06
CA ASN A 208 19.21 -0.48 1.12
C ASN A 208 19.93 0.85 0.82
N LEU A 209 20.21 1.17 -0.45
CA LEU A 209 20.70 2.51 -0.84
C LEU A 209 19.60 3.57 -0.79
N ILE A 210 18.32 3.17 -0.78
CA ILE A 210 17.21 4.11 -0.65
C ILE A 210 17.16 4.55 0.81
N PRO A 211 17.35 5.86 1.11
CA PRO A 211 17.25 6.35 2.47
C PRO A 211 15.87 6.03 3.05
N MET A 212 15.84 5.66 4.34
CA MET A 212 14.61 5.33 5.06
C MET A 212 13.59 6.47 5.01
N SER A 213 14.10 7.70 4.95
CA SER A 213 13.31 8.91 4.79
C SER A 213 12.57 9.01 3.47
N ILE A 214 13.18 8.55 2.36
CA ILE A 214 12.51 8.51 1.05
C ILE A 214 11.38 7.47 1.08
N LEU A 215 11.64 6.30 1.67
CA LEU A 215 10.59 5.31 1.90
C LEU A 215 9.46 5.91 2.76
N GLY A 216 9.81 6.63 3.83
CA GLY A 216 8.85 7.33 4.67
C GLY A 216 7.96 8.31 3.91
N VAL A 217 8.53 9.10 3.01
CA VAL A 217 7.77 10.00 2.13
C VAL A 217 6.85 9.23 1.18
N LEU A 218 7.33 8.13 0.59
CA LEU A 218 6.51 7.29 -0.31
C LEU A 218 5.35 6.62 0.44
N LEU A 219 5.57 6.18 1.69
CA LEU A 219 4.52 5.64 2.56
C LEU A 219 3.47 6.70 2.91
N ILE A 220 3.90 7.92 3.22
CA ILE A 220 2.98 9.04 3.49
C ILE A 220 2.13 9.33 2.26
N PHE A 221 2.74 9.36 1.06
CA PHE A 221 2.01 9.55 -0.18
C PHE A 221 1.01 8.42 -0.46
N ALA A 222 1.42 7.16 -0.34
CA ALA A 222 0.53 6.01 -0.50
C ALA A 222 -0.62 6.01 0.53
N GLY A 223 -0.33 6.38 1.78
CA GLY A 223 -1.33 6.52 2.83
C GLY A 223 -2.29 7.68 2.58
N ALA A 224 -1.81 8.80 2.06
CA ALA A 224 -2.64 9.94 1.66
C ALA A 224 -3.61 9.57 0.54
N GLN A 225 -3.16 8.86 -0.50
CA GLN A 225 -4.02 8.37 -1.57
C GLN A 225 -5.17 7.48 -1.05
N LEU A 226 -4.89 6.66 -0.03
CA LEU A 226 -5.88 5.78 0.56
C LEU A 226 -6.87 6.55 1.45
N THR A 227 -6.38 7.53 2.20
CA THR A 227 -7.19 8.45 3.02
C THR A 227 -8.11 9.31 2.16
N LEU A 228 -7.64 9.78 0.99
CA LEU A 228 -8.43 10.60 0.06
C LEU A 228 -9.69 9.87 -0.45
N ALA A 229 -9.73 8.53 -0.40
CA ALA A 229 -10.93 7.77 -0.73
C ALA A 229 -12.10 8.03 0.24
N MET A 230 -11.84 8.60 1.43
CA MET A 230 -12.87 9.08 2.34
C MET A 230 -13.71 10.23 1.77
N MET A 231 -13.17 10.99 0.80
CA MET A 231 -13.91 12.09 0.16
C MET A 231 -15.14 11.62 -0.63
N ASP A 232 -15.25 10.31 -0.90
CA ASP A 232 -16.43 9.71 -1.53
C ASP A 232 -17.62 9.54 -0.55
N LEU A 233 -17.52 10.00 0.70
CA LEU A 233 -18.58 9.92 1.72
C LEU A 233 -19.30 11.26 1.90
N ASP A 234 -20.55 11.32 1.44
CA ASP A 234 -21.36 12.57 1.52
C ASP A 234 -22.18 12.70 2.82
N ARG A 235 -22.46 11.58 3.52
CA ARG A 235 -23.36 11.56 4.68
C ARG A 235 -22.59 11.59 6.00
N ARG A 236 -23.07 12.40 6.97
CA ARG A 236 -22.53 12.46 8.35
C ARG A 236 -22.48 11.08 9.03
N LYS A 237 -23.53 10.26 8.87
CA LYS A 237 -23.57 8.88 9.38
C LYS A 237 -22.45 8.01 8.82
N ASP A 238 -22.13 8.16 7.53
CA ASP A 238 -21.08 7.39 6.87
C ASP A 238 -19.69 7.85 7.31
N LEU A 239 -19.48 9.16 7.48
CA LEU A 239 -18.26 9.74 8.05
C LEU A 239 -18.03 9.30 9.49
N PHE A 240 -19.10 9.21 10.30
CA PHE A 240 -19.03 8.71 11.66
C PHE A 240 -18.56 7.25 11.70
N VAL A 241 -19.14 6.37 10.88
CA VAL A 241 -18.70 4.97 10.75
C VAL A 241 -17.23 4.90 10.35
N ALA A 242 -16.80 5.67 9.34
CA ALA A 242 -15.42 5.65 8.89
C ALA A 242 -14.44 6.09 9.99
N THR A 243 -14.78 7.15 10.73
CA THR A 243 -13.97 7.68 11.83
C THR A 243 -13.97 6.75 13.04
N LEU A 244 -15.09 6.07 13.31
CA LEU A 244 -15.19 5.04 14.35
C LEU A 244 -14.25 3.87 14.05
N ILE A 245 -14.24 3.38 12.80
CA ILE A 245 -13.32 2.32 12.37
C ILE A 245 -11.88 2.76 12.58
N LEU A 246 -11.53 3.99 12.21
CA LEU A 246 -10.20 4.57 12.46
C LEU A 246 -9.84 4.56 13.95
N GLY A 247 -10.72 5.09 14.80
CA GLY A 247 -10.50 5.16 16.25
C GLY A 247 -10.26 3.78 16.87
N ILE A 248 -11.10 2.80 16.53
CA ILE A 248 -10.96 1.42 17.02
C ILE A 248 -9.70 0.75 16.44
N THR A 249 -9.36 1.01 15.18
CA THR A 249 -8.17 0.44 14.55
C THR A 249 -6.90 0.95 15.23
N LEU A 250 -6.83 2.24 15.55
CA LEU A 250 -5.69 2.84 16.25
C LEU A 250 -5.60 2.38 17.71
N ALA A 251 -6.74 2.15 18.37
CA ALA A 251 -6.78 1.68 19.76
C ALA A 251 -6.54 0.17 19.90
N SER A 252 -6.91 -0.62 18.89
CA SER A 252 -6.85 -2.08 18.92
C SER A 252 -6.30 -2.64 17.61
N ASN A 253 -7.17 -2.99 16.66
CA ASN A 253 -6.77 -3.58 15.38
C ASN A 253 -7.85 -3.37 14.32
N LEU A 254 -7.47 -3.56 13.06
CA LEU A 254 -8.32 -3.32 11.91
C LEU A 254 -9.54 -4.26 11.87
N ALA A 255 -9.41 -5.51 12.34
CA ALA A 255 -10.51 -6.47 12.35
C ALA A 255 -11.62 -6.05 13.34
N ALA A 256 -11.24 -5.63 14.54
CA ALA A 256 -12.18 -5.08 15.52
C ALA A 256 -12.87 -3.82 15.00
N GLY A 257 -12.10 -2.92 14.35
CA GLY A 257 -12.64 -1.74 13.69
C GLY A 257 -13.66 -2.10 12.61
N PHE A 258 -13.32 -3.04 11.72
CA PHE A 258 -14.21 -3.51 10.66
C PHE A 258 -15.51 -4.12 11.21
N ILE A 259 -15.44 -5.00 12.20
CA ILE A 259 -16.62 -5.64 12.81
C ILE A 259 -17.53 -4.60 13.45
N ALA A 260 -16.97 -3.72 14.29
CA ALA A 260 -17.73 -2.65 14.93
C ALA A 260 -18.35 -1.69 13.88
N GLY A 261 -17.57 -1.33 12.86
CA GLY A 261 -18.04 -0.51 11.74
C GLY A 261 -19.18 -1.15 10.97
N MET A 262 -19.12 -2.46 10.71
CA MET A 262 -20.19 -3.22 10.07
C MET A 262 -21.47 -3.19 10.90
N VAL A 263 -21.38 -3.43 12.22
CA VAL A 263 -22.55 -3.39 13.13
C VAL A 263 -23.17 -1.99 13.14
N VAL A 264 -22.36 -0.95 13.38
CA VAL A 264 -22.83 0.43 13.49
C VAL A 264 -23.39 0.93 12.15
N ALA A 265 -22.77 0.58 11.02
CA ALA A 265 -23.25 0.97 9.70
C ALA A 265 -24.65 0.39 9.39
N HIS A 266 -24.92 -0.85 9.83
CA HIS A 266 -26.25 -1.45 9.67
C HIS A 266 -27.27 -0.85 10.65
N MET A 267 -26.88 -0.59 11.90
CA MET A 267 -27.75 0.08 12.87
C MET A 267 -28.16 1.48 12.41
N LEU A 268 -27.24 2.26 11.85
CA LEU A 268 -27.50 3.63 11.38
C LEU A 268 -28.31 3.69 10.08
N ARG A 269 -28.38 2.57 9.33
CA ARG A 269 -29.23 2.40 8.14
C ARG A 269 -30.67 2.05 8.48
N TRP A 270 -30.94 1.51 9.67
CA TRP A 270 -32.30 1.36 10.19
C TRP A 270 -32.76 2.71 10.76
N ASP A 271 -33.51 3.46 9.96
CA ASP A 271 -33.98 4.81 10.25
C ASP A 271 -34.77 4.93 11.57
N LYS A 272 -34.06 5.31 12.64
CA LYS A 272 -34.61 6.06 13.80
C LYS A 272 -33.57 6.80 14.65
N LEU A 273 -32.29 6.77 14.28
CA LEU A 273 -31.24 7.51 14.98
C LEU A 273 -30.74 8.67 14.11
N SER A 274 -31.17 9.88 14.47
CA SER A 274 -30.54 11.13 14.05
C SER A 274 -29.32 11.37 14.95
N VAL A 275 -28.13 11.34 14.35
CA VAL A 275 -26.89 11.85 14.96
C VAL A 275 -26.52 13.13 14.26
#